data_AF-C1JZT3-F1
#
_entry.id   AF-C1JZT3-F1
#
_cell.length_a   1.000
_cell.length_b   1.000
_cell.length_c   1.000
_cell.angle_alpha   90.00
_cell.angle_beta   90.00
_cell.angle_gamma   90.00
#
_symmetry.space_group_name_H-M   'P 1'
#
loop_
_entity.id
_entity.type
_entity.pdbx_description
1 polymer ?
#
loop_
_entity_poly.entity_id
_entity_poly.type
_entity_poly.pdbx_seq_one_letter_code
_entity_poly.pdbx_strand_id
1 'polypeptide(L)'
;IILSKRLFTEDVFTSIHIVEYSIECLRTKNGDEEITRDIPNVSESSKRYLDDEGIIMIGAEVKEGDVLVGKISPKGQVELSSEEKLLQAIFGDKSKNHKETSLKVPHGGEGTVALVKRFKVQDDYELDADVIEQIKVYVVQKRKIQIGDKMAGRHGNKGIISKIVPVEDMPHLED
;
A
#
# COMPACT_ATOMS: atom_id res chain seq x y z
N ILE A 1 12.68 -0.49 -29.36
CA ILE A 1 11.77 0.60 -29.78
C ILE A 1 12.27 1.89 -29.16
N ILE A 2 12.47 2.95 -29.93
CA ILE A 2 12.84 4.27 -29.40
C ILE A 2 11.58 5.14 -29.40
N LEU A 3 11.32 5.82 -28.28
CA LEU A 3 10.19 6.73 -28.16
C LEU A 3 10.67 8.18 -28.03
N SER A 4 9.93 9.08 -28.65
CA SER A 4 10.10 10.52 -28.41
C SER A 4 9.60 10.91 -27.01
N LYS A 5 10.37 11.73 -26.30
CA LYS A 5 10.01 12.31 -25.00
C LYS A 5 8.72 13.13 -25.05
N ARG A 6 8.32 13.60 -26.24
CA ARG A 6 7.02 14.24 -26.47
C ARG A 6 5.86 13.38 -25.97
N LEU A 7 5.89 12.08 -26.30
CA LEU A 7 4.83 11.13 -25.95
C LEU A 7 4.72 10.87 -24.44
N PHE A 8 5.83 11.01 -23.70
CA PHE A 8 5.86 10.94 -22.24
C PHE A 8 5.33 12.23 -21.58
N THR A 9 5.57 13.37 -22.23
CA THR A 9 5.18 14.70 -21.72
C THR A 9 3.69 14.95 -21.93
N GLU A 10 3.16 14.52 -23.09
CA GLU A 10 1.75 14.63 -23.47
C GLU A 10 0.87 13.49 -22.91
N ASP A 11 1.42 12.61 -22.08
CA ASP A 11 0.71 11.48 -21.47
C ASP A 11 0.04 10.50 -22.46
N VAL A 12 0.48 10.44 -23.73
CA VAL A 12 -0.16 9.66 -24.81
C VAL A 12 -0.29 8.17 -24.49
N PHE A 13 0.74 7.59 -23.89
CA PHE A 13 0.78 6.17 -23.48
C PHE A 13 0.77 6.03 -21.96
N THR A 14 -0.11 6.77 -21.29
CA THR A 14 -0.29 6.67 -19.84
C THR A 14 -1.51 5.81 -19.53
N SER A 15 -1.34 4.87 -18.60
CA SER A 15 -2.44 4.06 -18.07
C SER A 15 -2.72 4.40 -16.61
N ILE A 16 -3.97 4.19 -16.21
CA ILE A 16 -4.39 4.26 -14.81
C ILE A 16 -4.57 2.83 -14.34
N HIS A 17 -3.83 2.45 -13.30
CA HIS A 17 -3.95 1.17 -12.65
C HIS A 17 -4.62 1.38 -11.30
N ILE A 18 -5.63 0.58 -11.00
CA ILE A 18 -6.32 0.59 -9.71
C ILE A 18 -6.00 -0.73 -9.04
N VAL A 19 -5.38 -0.67 -7.87
CA VAL A 19 -5.04 -1.85 -7.07
C VAL A 19 -5.92 -1.85 -5.83
N GLU A 20 -6.60 -2.98 -5.60
CA GLU A 20 -7.34 -3.24 -4.37
C GLU A 20 -6.40 -3.89 -3.36
N TYR A 21 -6.24 -3.25 -2.21
CA TYR A 21 -5.62 -3.84 -1.03
C TYR A 21 -6.70 -4.13 -0.01
N SER A 22 -6.74 -5.35 0.52
CA SER A 22 -7.70 -5.73 1.56
C SER A 22 -6.99 -6.23 2.81
N ILE A 23 -7.61 -5.97 3.95
CA ILE A 23 -7.23 -6.57 5.23
C ILE A 23 -8.48 -6.92 6.02
N GLU A 24 -8.39 -8.04 6.71
CA GLU A 24 -9.44 -8.56 7.59
C GLU A 24 -8.98 -8.48 9.03
N CYS A 25 -9.95 -8.15 9.89
CA CYS A 25 -9.84 -8.11 11.33
C CYS A 25 -10.49 -9.38 11.87
N LEU A 26 -9.67 -10.27 12.43
CA LEU A 26 -10.11 -11.60 12.83
C LEU A 26 -10.36 -11.71 14.33
N ARG A 27 -11.31 -12.56 14.68
CA ARG A 27 -11.52 -13.05 16.04
C ARG A 27 -10.53 -14.17 16.31
N THR A 28 -9.65 -13.98 17.28
CA THR A 28 -8.66 -15.01 17.66
C THR A 28 -8.92 -15.54 19.06
N LYS A 29 -8.37 -16.72 19.36
CA LYS A 29 -8.48 -17.31 20.72
C LYS A 29 -7.80 -16.47 21.81
N ASN A 30 -6.83 -15.64 21.43
CA ASN A 30 -6.03 -14.82 22.35
C ASN A 30 -6.59 -13.40 22.50
N GLY A 31 -7.73 -13.11 21.88
CA GLY A 31 -8.35 -11.79 21.80
C GLY A 31 -8.69 -11.40 20.37
N ASP A 32 -9.56 -10.43 20.22
CA ASP A 32 -9.97 -9.93 18.92
C ASP A 32 -8.86 -9.03 18.35
N GLU A 33 -8.61 -9.10 17.04
CA GLU A 33 -7.78 -8.11 16.37
C GLU A 33 -8.50 -6.75 16.38
N GLU A 34 -7.73 -5.67 16.41
CA GLU A 34 -8.27 -4.32 16.46
C GLU A 34 -7.61 -3.43 15.41
N ILE A 35 -8.42 -2.57 14.79
CA ILE A 35 -7.95 -1.51 13.89
C ILE A 35 -7.72 -0.25 14.73
N THR A 36 -6.52 0.30 14.66
CA THR A 36 -6.13 1.47 15.45
C THR A 36 -4.98 2.22 14.82
N ARG A 37 -4.93 3.53 15.06
CA ARG A 37 -3.79 4.40 14.74
C ARG A 37 -2.58 4.13 15.64
N ASP A 38 -2.81 3.63 16.85
CA ASP A 38 -1.77 3.41 17.85
C ASP A 38 -1.05 2.07 17.64
N ILE A 39 -0.21 2.07 16.61
CA ILE A 39 0.52 0.88 16.17
C ILE A 39 1.92 0.87 16.80
N PRO A 40 2.31 -0.17 17.55
CA PRO A 40 3.63 -0.26 18.15
C PRO A 40 4.71 -0.43 17.07
N ASN A 41 5.90 0.15 17.31
CA ASN A 41 7.09 0.02 16.45
C ASN A 41 6.94 0.57 15.01
N VAL A 42 5.97 1.46 14.76
CA VAL A 42 5.81 2.14 13.47
C VAL A 42 6.15 3.62 13.63
N SER A 43 6.93 4.16 12.68
CA SER A 43 7.31 5.57 12.66
C SER A 43 6.10 6.48 12.42
N GLU A 44 6.14 7.69 12.99
CA GLU A 44 5.11 8.71 12.75
C GLU A 44 5.01 9.11 11.27
N SER A 45 6.12 9.05 10.53
CA SER A 45 6.12 9.34 9.09
C SER A 45 5.22 8.39 8.30
N SER A 46 5.19 7.11 8.65
CA SER A 46 4.38 6.09 7.95
C SER A 46 2.90 6.13 8.37
N LYS A 47 2.60 6.73 9.52
CA LYS A 47 1.24 6.93 10.06
C LYS A 47 0.64 8.29 9.72
N ARG A 48 1.38 9.16 8.99
CA ARG A 48 1.04 10.57 8.77
C ARG A 48 -0.35 10.82 8.17
N TYR A 49 -0.86 9.87 7.40
CA TYR A 49 -2.13 9.95 6.68
C TYR A 49 -3.23 9.06 7.26
N LEU A 50 -2.96 8.37 8.39
CA LEU A 50 -3.99 7.64 9.10
C LEU A 50 -4.90 8.60 9.84
N ASP A 51 -6.20 8.35 9.77
CA ASP A 51 -7.19 8.99 10.61
C ASP A 51 -7.14 8.48 12.06
N ASP A 52 -8.05 8.98 12.89
CA ASP A 52 -8.12 8.63 14.31
C ASP A 52 -8.51 7.17 14.57
N GLU A 53 -9.16 6.52 13.60
CA GLU A 53 -9.48 5.08 13.67
C GLU A 53 -8.32 4.20 13.20
N GLY A 54 -7.30 4.77 12.54
CA GLY A 54 -6.17 4.03 11.99
C GLY A 54 -6.34 3.63 10.53
N ILE A 55 -7.22 4.30 9.78
CA ILE A 55 -7.48 4.05 8.37
C ILE A 55 -6.90 5.19 7.53
N ILE A 56 -6.31 4.87 6.38
CA ILE A 56 -5.74 5.87 5.47
C ILE A 56 -6.81 6.81 4.91
N MET A 57 -6.52 8.12 4.89
CA MET A 57 -7.41 9.12 4.31
C MET A 57 -7.48 9.06 2.78
N ILE A 58 -8.66 9.27 2.22
CA ILE A 58 -8.86 9.41 0.77
C ILE A 58 -8.11 10.65 0.27
N GLY A 59 -7.44 10.53 -0.87
CA GLY A 59 -6.60 11.56 -1.46
C GLY A 59 -5.15 11.55 -0.98
N ALA A 60 -4.80 10.69 -0.01
CA ALA A 60 -3.43 10.55 0.45
C ALA A 60 -2.52 9.96 -0.64
N GLU A 61 -1.36 10.58 -0.85
CA GLU A 61 -0.28 10.03 -1.69
C GLU A 61 0.58 9.07 -0.88
N VAL A 62 0.48 7.79 -1.19
CA VAL A 62 1.15 6.72 -0.46
C VAL A 62 2.33 6.18 -1.26
N LYS A 63 3.39 5.82 -0.53
CA LYS A 63 4.58 5.16 -1.06
C LYS A 63 4.79 3.84 -0.35
N GLU A 64 5.70 3.04 -0.90
CA GLU A 64 6.19 1.82 -0.26
C GLU A 64 6.45 2.01 1.23
N GLY A 65 5.89 1.11 2.05
CA GLY A 65 6.05 1.13 3.51
C GLY A 65 5.13 2.10 4.27
N ASP A 66 4.36 2.94 3.60
CA ASP A 66 3.28 3.70 4.25
C ASP A 66 2.17 2.73 4.73
N VAL A 67 1.56 3.04 5.86
CA VAL A 67 0.47 2.22 6.43
C VAL A 67 -0.85 2.63 5.80
N LEU A 68 -1.56 1.66 5.21
CA LEU A 68 -2.90 1.85 4.67
C LEU A 68 -3.99 1.61 5.74
N VAL A 69 -3.80 0.60 6.57
CA VAL A 69 -4.72 0.28 7.66
C VAL A 69 -3.91 -0.21 8.85
N GLY A 70 -3.98 0.51 9.95
CA GLY A 70 -3.38 0.13 11.21
C GLY A 70 -4.12 -1.01 11.85
N LYS A 71 -3.47 -2.17 11.98
CA LYS A 71 -4.02 -3.35 12.64
C LYS A 71 -3.06 -3.86 13.69
N ILE A 72 -3.62 -4.20 14.85
CA ILE A 72 -2.93 -4.83 15.96
C ILE A 72 -3.56 -6.18 16.28
N SER A 73 -2.72 -7.19 16.49
CA SER A 73 -3.16 -8.51 16.93
C SER A 73 -2.67 -8.76 18.36
N PRO A 74 -3.50 -9.25 19.28
CA PRO A 74 -3.04 -9.60 20.62
C PRO A 74 -1.99 -10.72 20.54
N LYS A 75 -0.85 -10.52 21.21
CA LYS A 75 0.14 -11.57 21.39
C LYS A 75 -0.38 -12.53 22.45
N GLY A 76 -0.28 -13.83 22.17
CA GLY A 76 -0.42 -14.84 23.23
C GLY A 76 0.62 -14.59 24.33
N GLN A 77 0.36 -15.11 25.54
CA GLN A 77 1.36 -15.06 26.61
C GLN A 77 2.57 -15.90 26.18
N VAL A 78 3.61 -15.23 25.68
CA VAL A 78 4.92 -15.83 25.43
C VAL A 78 5.76 -15.53 26.66
N GLU A 79 6.43 -16.55 27.21
CA GLU A 79 7.44 -16.32 28.24
C GLU A 79 8.55 -15.44 27.65
N LEU A 80 8.63 -14.20 28.12
CA LEU A 80 9.67 -13.26 27.72
C LEU A 80 11.05 -13.84 28.04
N SER A 81 12.00 -13.65 27.13
CA SER A 81 13.39 -14.03 27.36
C SER A 81 13.98 -13.22 28.51
N SER A 82 15.09 -13.70 29.09
CA SER A 82 15.79 -12.97 30.15
C SER A 82 16.25 -11.58 29.68
N GLU A 83 16.61 -11.43 28.40
CA GLU A 83 16.99 -10.16 27.78
C GLU A 83 15.80 -9.19 27.64
N GLU A 84 14.63 -9.68 27.21
CA GLU A 84 13.42 -8.87 27.08
C GLU A 84 12.90 -8.42 28.45
N LYS A 85 12.97 -9.28 29.47
CA LYS A 85 12.66 -8.93 30.86
C LYS A 85 13.58 -7.84 31.40
N LEU A 86 14.88 -7.91 31.08
CA LEU A 86 15.85 -6.90 31.46
C LEU A 86 15.57 -5.56 30.75
N LEU A 87 15.31 -5.59 29.45
CA LEU A 87 14.93 -4.40 28.67
C LEU A 87 13.67 -3.74 29.25
N GLN A 88 12.65 -4.53 29.58
CA GLN A 88 11.43 -4.04 30.20
C GLN A 88 11.68 -3.40 31.57
N ALA A 89 12.56 -3.97 32.38
CA ALA A 89 12.93 -3.42 33.68
C ALA A 89 13.71 -2.10 33.57
N ILE A 90 14.53 -1.94 32.53
CA ILE A 90 15.35 -0.73 32.30
C ILE A 90 14.51 0.41 31.69
N PHE A 91 13.74 0.11 30.65
CA PHE A 91 13.02 1.14 29.90
C PHE A 91 11.64 1.45 30.48
N GLY A 92 11.13 0.64 31.42
CA GLY A 92 9.79 0.80 31.98
C GLY A 92 8.67 0.65 30.96
N ASP A 93 9.02 0.31 29.71
CA ASP A 93 8.09 0.08 28.62
C ASP A 93 7.32 -1.18 28.95
N LYS A 94 6.10 -0.99 29.45
CA LYS A 94 5.02 -1.95 29.27
C LYS A 94 4.76 -2.01 27.77
N SER A 95 5.61 -2.74 27.05
CA SER A 95 5.39 -3.05 25.65
C SER A 95 3.97 -3.58 25.56
N LYS A 96 3.10 -2.81 24.89
CA LYS A 96 1.74 -3.22 24.61
C LYS A 96 1.84 -4.62 24.02
N ASN A 97 1.18 -5.61 24.65
CA ASN A 97 1.22 -7.02 24.26
C ASN A 97 0.49 -7.26 22.93
N HIS A 98 0.68 -6.38 21.98
CA HIS A 98 0.08 -6.40 20.68
C HIS A 98 1.20 -6.46 19.64
N LYS A 99 1.00 -7.29 18.63
CA LYS A 99 1.85 -7.40 17.47
C LYS A 99 1.29 -6.49 16.39
N GLU A 100 2.16 -5.77 15.71
CA GLU A 100 1.79 -5.04 14.50
C GLU A 100 1.52 -6.03 13.36
N THR A 101 0.33 -5.94 12.78
CA THR A 101 -0.14 -6.76 11.64
C THR A 101 -0.86 -5.88 10.62
N SER A 102 -0.39 -4.64 10.47
CA SER A 102 -1.04 -3.60 9.68
C SER A 102 -0.90 -3.86 8.17
N LEU A 103 -1.85 -3.33 7.40
CA LEU A 103 -1.76 -3.31 5.94
C LEU A 103 -0.83 -2.17 5.52
N LYS A 104 0.26 -2.51 4.84
CA LYS A 104 1.24 -1.56 4.30
C LYS A 104 1.26 -1.63 2.78
N VAL A 105 1.66 -0.53 2.16
CA VAL A 105 1.92 -0.52 0.71
C VAL A 105 3.11 -1.46 0.42
N PRO A 106 2.95 -2.45 -0.46
CA PRO A 106 4.02 -3.39 -0.79
C PRO A 106 5.16 -2.71 -1.54
N HIS A 107 6.28 -3.44 -1.69
CA HIS A 107 7.44 -2.95 -2.43
C HIS A 107 7.11 -2.55 -3.86
N GLY A 108 7.59 -1.37 -4.28
CA GLY A 108 7.30 -0.79 -5.58
C GLY A 108 5.87 -0.28 -5.76
N GLY A 109 5.03 -0.34 -4.72
CA GLY A 109 3.72 0.27 -4.69
C GLY A 109 3.81 1.78 -4.45
N GLU A 110 3.11 2.54 -5.27
CA GLU A 110 2.90 3.97 -5.09
C GLU A 110 1.57 4.38 -5.72
N GLY A 111 0.97 5.44 -5.22
CA GLY A 111 -0.23 6.00 -5.82
C GLY A 111 -1.01 6.89 -4.88
N THR A 112 -2.22 7.21 -5.29
CA THR A 112 -3.16 8.01 -4.50
C THR A 112 -4.33 7.14 -4.07
N VAL A 113 -4.69 7.20 -2.79
CA VAL A 113 -5.89 6.52 -2.28
C VAL A 113 -7.12 7.16 -2.89
N ALA A 114 -7.89 6.43 -3.70
CA ALA A 114 -9.11 6.95 -4.31
C ALA A 114 -10.36 6.61 -3.52
N LEU A 115 -10.40 5.44 -2.87
CA LEU A 115 -11.56 4.98 -2.14
C LEU A 115 -11.16 4.03 -1.02
N VAL A 116 -11.85 4.14 0.10
CA VAL A 116 -11.77 3.17 1.20
C VAL A 116 -13.18 2.65 1.47
N LYS A 117 -13.33 1.34 1.59
CA LYS A 117 -14.58 0.68 1.97
C LYS A 117 -14.35 -0.13 3.23
N ARG A 118 -15.24 0.05 4.20
CA ARG A 118 -15.23 -0.63 5.49
C ARG A 118 -16.48 -1.50 5.57
N PHE A 119 -16.31 -2.79 5.83
CA PHE A 119 -17.39 -3.77 5.96
C PHE A 119 -17.36 -4.33 7.38
N LYS A 120 -18.40 -4.09 8.17
CA LYS A 120 -18.53 -4.62 9.53
C LYS A 120 -19.66 -5.64 9.57
N VAL A 121 -19.51 -6.67 10.40
CA VAL A 121 -20.60 -7.63 10.67
C VAL A 121 -21.83 -6.92 11.27
N GLN A 122 -21.62 -5.84 12.04
CA GLN A 122 -22.71 -5.07 12.66
C GLN A 122 -23.62 -4.34 11.65
N ASP A 123 -23.11 -4.07 10.45
CA ASP A 123 -23.84 -3.36 9.39
C ASP A 123 -24.54 -4.34 8.41
N ASP A 124 -24.82 -5.58 8.87
CA ASP A 124 -25.44 -6.67 8.10
C ASP A 124 -24.69 -7.08 6.82
N TYR A 125 -23.37 -6.87 6.75
CA TYR A 125 -22.55 -7.42 5.68
C TYR A 125 -22.24 -8.91 5.90
N GLU A 126 -22.38 -9.70 4.85
CA GLU A 126 -22.00 -11.12 4.84
C GLU A 126 -20.47 -11.23 4.76
N LEU A 127 -19.85 -11.60 5.88
CA LEU A 127 -18.41 -11.81 6.02
C LEU A 127 -18.14 -13.25 6.43
N ASP A 128 -16.92 -13.73 6.17
CA ASP A 128 -16.51 -15.09 6.54
C ASP A 128 -16.56 -15.30 8.06
N ALA A 129 -16.71 -16.57 8.46
CA ALA A 129 -16.67 -16.95 9.86
C ALA A 129 -15.37 -16.45 10.51
N ASP A 130 -15.48 -15.90 11.72
CA ASP A 130 -14.39 -15.27 12.49
C ASP A 130 -13.89 -13.91 11.97
N VAL A 131 -14.42 -13.37 10.87
CA VAL A 131 -14.11 -11.99 10.44
C VAL A 131 -15.05 -11.00 11.14
N ILE A 132 -14.47 -10.06 11.88
CA ILE A 132 -15.21 -8.99 12.58
C ILE A 132 -15.46 -7.81 11.62
N GLU A 133 -14.42 -7.49 10.85
CA GLU A 133 -14.40 -6.36 9.95
C GLU A 133 -13.45 -6.62 8.77
N GLN A 134 -13.82 -6.17 7.57
CA GLN A 134 -12.95 -6.15 6.39
C GLN A 134 -12.81 -4.72 5.88
N ILE A 135 -11.58 -4.27 5.64
CA ILE A 135 -11.30 -2.99 5.01
C ILE A 135 -10.67 -3.22 3.64
N LYS A 136 -11.19 -2.51 2.63
CA LYS A 136 -10.65 -2.47 1.28
C LYS A 136 -10.21 -1.06 0.93
N VAL A 137 -8.97 -0.92 0.51
CA VAL A 137 -8.35 0.33 0.10
C VAL A 137 -8.02 0.25 -1.39
N TYR A 138 -8.57 1.17 -2.17
CA TYR A 138 -8.30 1.29 -3.60
C TYR A 138 -7.25 2.37 -3.83
N VAL A 139 -6.06 1.94 -4.25
CA VAL A 139 -4.95 2.83 -4.58
C VAL A 139 -4.85 2.93 -6.09
N VAL A 140 -4.81 4.17 -6.57
CA VAL A 140 -4.72 4.49 -7.99
C VAL A 140 -3.30 4.91 -8.33
N GLN A 141 -2.70 4.21 -9.28
CA GLN A 141 -1.37 4.47 -9.80
C GLN A 141 -1.48 4.97 -11.24
N LYS A 142 -1.00 6.20 -11.48
CA LYS A 142 -0.81 6.71 -12.84
C LYS A 142 0.52 6.19 -13.37
N ARG A 143 0.47 5.21 -14.28
CA ARG A 143 1.66 4.61 -14.87
C ARG A 143 1.94 5.25 -16.22
N LYS A 144 2.98 6.07 -16.27
CA LYS A 144 3.50 6.62 -17.53
C LYS A 144 4.34 5.56 -18.25
N ILE A 145 4.46 5.69 -19.56
CA ILE A 145 5.33 4.84 -20.37
C ILE A 145 6.79 4.96 -19.91
N GLN A 146 7.45 3.83 -19.70
CA GLN A 146 8.82 3.76 -19.19
C GLN A 146 9.71 2.85 -20.04
N ILE A 147 11.03 2.98 -19.86
CA ILE A 147 12.00 2.06 -20.45
C ILE A 147 11.76 0.67 -19.85
N GLY A 148 11.72 -0.36 -20.69
CA GLY A 148 11.35 -1.71 -20.28
C GLY A 148 9.89 -2.08 -20.54
N ASP A 149 9.00 -1.10 -20.77
CA ASP A 149 7.62 -1.42 -21.16
C ASP A 149 7.59 -2.03 -22.57
N LYS A 150 6.70 -3.00 -22.77
CA LYS A 150 6.56 -3.77 -24.00
C LYS A 150 5.42 -3.22 -24.85
N MET A 151 5.74 -2.91 -26.10
CA MET A 151 4.78 -2.41 -27.08
C MET A 151 4.62 -3.43 -28.22
N ALA A 152 3.45 -3.44 -28.84
CA ALA A 152 3.16 -4.28 -30.00
C ALA A 152 2.28 -3.54 -31.01
N GLY A 153 2.59 -3.69 -32.30
CA GLY A 153 1.70 -3.24 -33.38
C GLY A 153 0.69 -4.31 -33.79
N ARG A 154 -0.25 -3.93 -34.68
CA ARG A 154 -1.34 -4.80 -35.16
C ARG A 154 -0.87 -5.98 -36.02
N HIS A 155 0.36 -5.94 -36.53
CA HIS A 155 0.93 -6.94 -37.43
C HIS A 155 1.93 -7.88 -36.73
N GLY A 156 1.93 -7.92 -35.39
CA GLY A 156 2.77 -8.86 -34.63
C GLY A 156 4.21 -8.40 -34.40
N ASN A 157 4.57 -7.18 -34.82
CA ASN A 157 5.82 -6.54 -34.42
C ASN A 157 5.77 -6.19 -32.93
N LYS A 158 6.49 -6.96 -32.10
CA LYS A 158 6.60 -6.76 -30.65
C LYS A 158 8.00 -6.24 -30.32
N GLY A 159 8.09 -5.32 -29.38
CA GLY A 159 9.39 -4.82 -28.93
C GLY A 159 9.31 -4.17 -27.57
N ILE A 160 10.45 -4.10 -26.90
CA ILE A 160 10.60 -3.38 -25.64
C ILE A 160 11.10 -1.96 -25.95
N ILE A 161 10.66 -0.99 -25.15
CA ILE A 161 11.17 0.38 -25.22
C ILE A 161 12.58 0.38 -24.66
N SER A 162 13.55 0.71 -25.51
CA SER A 162 14.98 0.68 -25.19
C SER A 162 15.49 2.04 -24.73
N LYS A 163 14.94 3.14 -25.27
CA LYS A 163 15.33 4.50 -24.92
C LYS A 163 14.17 5.48 -25.17
N ILE A 164 14.01 6.44 -24.27
CA ILE A 164 13.17 7.62 -24.47
C ILE A 164 14.12 8.78 -24.77
N VAL A 165 13.99 9.38 -25.95
CA VAL A 165 14.95 10.36 -26.49
C VAL A 165 14.27 11.73 -26.57
N PRO A 166 14.98 12.84 -26.27
CA PRO A 166 14.47 14.20 -26.47
C PRO A 166 14.00 14.45 -27.92
N VAL A 167 13.16 15.46 -28.13
CA VAL A 167 12.53 15.68 -29.46
C VAL A 167 13.57 16.15 -30.48
N GLU A 168 14.52 16.97 -30.02
CA GLU A 168 15.64 17.52 -30.77
C GLU A 168 16.58 16.46 -31.37
N ASP A 169 16.73 15.32 -30.69
CA ASP A 169 17.60 14.22 -31.12
C ASP A 169 16.87 13.21 -32.02
N MET A 170 15.55 13.36 -32.20
CA MET A 170 14.76 12.48 -33.03
C MET A 170 14.80 12.93 -34.50
N PRO A 171 14.76 12.00 -35.46
CA PRO A 171 14.56 12.36 -36.86
C PRO A 171 13.30 13.20 -37.03
N HIS A 172 13.43 14.34 -37.70
CA HIS A 172 12.35 15.27 -38.02
C HIS A 172 12.07 15.25 -39.52
N LEU A 173 10.88 15.72 -39.89
CA LEU A 173 10.49 15.98 -41.27
C LEU A 173 10.94 17.39 -41.66
N GLU A 174 10.87 17.73 -42.96
CA GLU A 174 11.36 19.01 -43.49
C GLU A 174 10.44 20.22 -43.21
N ASP A 175 9.34 20.01 -42.46
CA ASP A 175 8.28 20.99 -42.18
C ASP A 175 8.53 21.91 -40.98
#